data_AF-A0A1H2MED4-F1
#
_entry.id   AF-A0A1H2MED4-F1
#
_cell.length_a   1.000
_cell.length_b   1.000
_cell.length_c   1.000
_cell.angle_alpha   90.00
_cell.angle_beta   90.00
_cell.angle_gamma   90.00
#
_symmetry.space_group_name_H-M   'P 1'
#
loop_
_entity.id
_entity.type
_entity.pdbx_description
1 polymer ?
#
loop_
_entity_poly.entity_id
_entity_poly.type
_entity_poly.pdbx_seq_one_letter_code
_entity_poly.pdbx_strand_id
1 'polypeptide(L)'
;MAVRNLADISAIEQTPLSHRHLPASTYATLHAAMQRMPDAPALSFFLEAQSCRDTHDWSYAQLFADITRTANALHDLGVRSQDVVAFVLPNLPETLTQYRSK
;
A
#
# COMPACT_ATOMS: atom_id res chain seq x y z
N MET A 1 18.00 -10.10 -1.18
CA MET A 1 19.48 -9.95 -1.17
C MET A 1 19.86 -9.45 0.20
N ALA A 2 20.67 -10.19 0.96
CA ALA A 2 21.06 -9.79 2.31
C ALA A 2 22.32 -8.91 2.24
N VAL A 3 22.34 -7.80 3.00
CA VAL A 3 23.50 -6.90 3.11
C VAL A 3 24.32 -7.32 4.34
N ARG A 4 25.59 -7.69 4.16
CA ARG A 4 26.45 -8.27 5.21
C ARG A 4 27.67 -7.42 5.51
N ASN A 5 28.19 -6.70 4.51
CA ASN A 5 29.37 -5.85 4.65
C ASN A 5 29.31 -4.64 3.70
N LEU A 6 30.32 -3.77 3.78
CA LEU A 6 30.42 -2.56 2.96
C LEU A 6 30.55 -2.85 1.46
N ALA A 7 31.19 -3.96 1.06
CA ALA A 7 31.31 -4.32 -0.35
C ALA A 7 29.95 -4.66 -0.97
N ASP A 8 29.01 -5.23 -0.19
CA ASP A 8 27.63 -5.48 -0.64
C ASP A 8 26.90 -4.15 -0.93
N ILE A 9 27.10 -3.15 -0.07
CA ILE A 9 26.53 -1.81 -0.23
C ILE A 9 27.09 -1.18 -1.51
N SER A 10 28.42 -1.16 -1.66
CA SER A 10 29.07 -0.63 -2.86
C SER A 10 28.57 -1.32 -4.14
N ALA A 11 28.38 -2.64 -4.12
CA ALA A 11 27.85 -3.39 -5.27
C ALA A 11 26.39 -3.04 -5.58
N ILE A 12 25.54 -2.82 -4.57
CA ILE A 12 24.16 -2.36 -4.77
C ILE A 12 24.15 -0.94 -5.35
N GLU A 13 25.01 -0.06 -4.84
CA GLU A 13 25.04 1.37 -5.21
C GLU A 13 25.69 1.63 -6.57
N GLN A 14 26.44 0.66 -7.13
CA GLN A 14 27.02 0.75 -8.49
C GLN A 14 26.00 1.07 -9.58
N THR A 15 24.73 0.66 -9.40
CA THR A 15 23.66 1.00 -10.34
C THR A 15 22.91 2.24 -9.86
N PRO A 16 23.01 3.39 -10.59
CA PRO A 16 22.22 4.58 -10.28
C PRO A 16 20.73 4.27 -10.23
N LEU A 17 19.98 4.92 -9.34
CA LEU A 17 18.54 4.70 -9.20
C LEU A 17 17.77 4.89 -10.51
N SER A 18 18.17 5.88 -11.33
CA SER A 18 17.61 6.15 -12.65
C SER A 18 17.72 4.97 -13.62
N HIS A 19 18.71 4.09 -13.45
CA HIS A 19 18.94 2.92 -14.30
C HIS A 19 18.22 1.66 -13.78
N ARG A 20 17.52 1.73 -12.64
CA ARG A 20 16.87 0.57 -12.03
C ARG A 20 15.48 0.25 -12.59
N HIS A 21 15.05 0.92 -13.67
CA HIS A 21 13.76 0.71 -14.34
C HIS A 21 12.58 0.65 -13.34
N LEU A 22 12.60 1.56 -12.35
CA LEU A 22 11.58 1.60 -11.31
C LEU A 22 10.21 1.96 -11.92
N PRO A 23 9.10 1.42 -11.38
CA PRO A 23 7.77 1.76 -11.85
C PRO A 23 7.52 3.27 -11.77
N ALA A 24 6.87 3.82 -12.79
CA ALA A 24 6.59 5.26 -12.90
C ALA A 24 5.58 5.77 -11.86
N SER A 25 4.85 4.88 -11.19
CA SER A 25 3.87 5.24 -10.15
C SER A 25 3.61 4.06 -9.22
N THR A 26 3.06 4.34 -8.03
CA THR A 26 2.59 3.30 -7.10
C THR A 26 1.57 2.37 -7.75
N TYR A 27 0.70 2.91 -8.62
CA TYR A 27 -0.26 2.12 -9.39
C TYR A 27 0.45 1.15 -10.34
N ALA A 28 1.51 1.59 -11.04
CA ALA A 28 2.31 0.73 -11.89
C ALA A 28 3.04 -0.38 -11.10
N THR A 29 3.49 -0.08 -9.88
CA THR A 29 4.05 -1.09 -8.96
C THR A 29 3.02 -2.16 -8.62
N LEU A 30 1.80 -1.77 -8.26
CA LEU A 30 0.72 -2.71 -7.93
C LEU A 30 0.29 -3.53 -9.13
N HIS A 31 0.20 -2.92 -10.32
CA HIS A 31 -0.08 -3.64 -11.55
C HIS A 31 0.98 -4.70 -11.84
N ALA A 32 2.27 -4.37 -11.72
CA ALA A 32 3.35 -5.33 -11.92
C ALA A 32 3.30 -6.48 -10.90
N ALA A 33 2.94 -6.19 -9.64
CA ALA A 33 2.77 -7.22 -8.61
C ALA A 33 1.58 -8.15 -8.92
N MET A 34 0.45 -7.58 -9.35
CA MET A 34 -0.74 -8.32 -9.78
C MET A 34 -0.45 -9.25 -10.95
N GLN A 35 0.35 -8.81 -11.94
CA GLN A 35 0.75 -9.64 -13.08
C GLN A 35 1.65 -10.81 -12.67
N ARG A 36 2.50 -10.61 -11.65
CA ARG A 36 3.47 -11.61 -11.22
C ARG A 36 2.89 -12.64 -10.24
N MET A 37 2.01 -12.21 -9.34
CA MET A 37 1.50 -13.03 -8.23
C MET A 37 0.03 -12.69 -7.92
N PRO A 38 -0.91 -12.97 -8.85
CA PRO A 38 -2.30 -12.50 -8.73
C PRO A 38 -3.01 -13.03 -7.48
N ASP A 39 -2.76 -14.29 -7.11
CA ASP A 39 -3.43 -14.97 -5.99
C ASP A 39 -2.71 -14.83 -4.64
N ALA A 40 -1.53 -14.21 -4.62
CA ALA A 40 -0.80 -14.00 -3.38
C ALA A 40 -1.49 -12.92 -2.52
N PRO A 41 -1.49 -13.06 -1.18
CA PRO A 41 -2.06 -12.06 -0.28
C PRO A 41 -1.32 -10.73 -0.42
N ALA A 42 -2.07 -9.65 -0.61
CA ALA A 42 -1.57 -8.29 -0.81
C ALA A 42 -1.86 -7.39 0.40
N LEU A 43 -3.03 -7.57 1.03
CA LEU A 43 -3.45 -6.82 2.20
C LEU A 43 -4.26 -7.72 3.12
N SER A 44 -3.98 -7.67 4.42
CA SER A 44 -4.73 -8.34 5.47
C SER A 44 -5.22 -7.30 6.46
N PHE A 45 -6.52 -7.31 6.76
CA PHE A 45 -7.15 -6.38 7.69
C PHE A 45 -7.86 -7.11 8.82
N PHE A 46 -7.74 -6.58 10.03
CA PHE A 46 -8.51 -6.97 11.19
C PHE A 46 -8.91 -5.70 11.94
N LEU A 47 -10.12 -5.68 12.48
CA LEU A 47 -10.64 -4.50 13.16
C LEU A 47 -10.07 -4.34 14.58
N GLU A 48 -9.90 -5.46 15.28
CA GLU A 48 -9.43 -5.50 16.66
C GLU A 48 -8.11 -6.27 16.75
N ALA A 49 -7.14 -5.75 17.52
CA ALA A 49 -5.84 -6.40 17.68
C ALA A 49 -5.93 -7.84 18.23
N GLN A 50 -6.95 -8.11 19.04
CA GLN A 50 -7.27 -9.43 19.59
C GLN A 50 -7.81 -10.42 18.54
N SER A 51 -8.33 -9.92 17.42
CA SER A 51 -8.81 -10.70 16.27
C SER A 51 -7.77 -10.79 15.15
N CYS A 52 -6.48 -10.62 15.44
CA CYS A 52 -5.41 -10.68 14.44
C CYS A 52 -5.29 -12.03 13.69
N ARG A 53 -6.02 -13.06 14.13
CA ARG A 53 -6.14 -14.36 13.45
C ARG A 53 -7.31 -14.44 12.47
N ASP A 54 -8.31 -13.58 12.64
CA ASP A 54 -9.51 -13.52 11.80
C ASP A 54 -9.39 -12.30 10.89
N THR A 55 -8.54 -12.42 9.87
CA THR A 55 -8.27 -11.35 8.92
C THR A 55 -9.16 -11.44 7.69
N HIS A 56 -9.55 -10.28 7.17
CA HIS A 56 -10.01 -10.18 5.79
C HIS A 56 -8.80 -9.94 4.90
N ASP A 57 -8.55 -10.87 3.98
CA ASP A 57 -7.42 -10.83 3.07
C ASP A 57 -7.87 -10.48 1.64
N TRP A 58 -7.12 -9.61 1.00
CA TRP A 58 -7.21 -9.36 -0.44
C TRP A 58 -6.00 -9.95 -1.15
N SER A 59 -6.23 -10.65 -2.25
CA SER A 59 -5.16 -10.98 -3.19
C SER A 59 -4.72 -9.76 -4.00
N TYR A 60 -3.55 -9.82 -4.64
CA TYR A 60 -3.11 -8.72 -5.52
C TYR A 60 -4.10 -8.44 -6.65
N ALA A 61 -4.73 -9.47 -7.22
CA ALA A 61 -5.76 -9.30 -8.25
C ALA A 61 -6.99 -8.56 -7.71
N GLN A 62 -7.48 -8.96 -6.53
CA GLN A 62 -8.65 -8.33 -5.92
C GLN A 62 -8.38 -6.88 -5.53
N LEU A 63 -7.26 -6.63 -4.84
CA LEU A 63 -6.87 -5.30 -4.40
C LEU A 63 -6.70 -4.35 -5.58
N PHE A 64 -6.04 -4.80 -6.65
CA PHE A 64 -5.83 -3.98 -7.85
C PHE A 64 -7.15 -3.66 -8.57
N ALA A 65 -8.07 -4.63 -8.65
CA ALA A 65 -9.39 -4.42 -9.22
C ALA A 65 -10.20 -3.37 -8.42
N ASP A 66 -10.17 -3.44 -7.09
CA ASP A 66 -10.92 -2.51 -6.23
C ASP A 66 -10.32 -1.10 -6.23
N ILE A 67 -8.99 -0.96 -6.27
CA ILE A 67 -8.31 0.33 -6.47
C ILE A 67 -8.70 0.93 -7.82
N THR A 68 -8.67 0.14 -8.89
CA THR A 68 -9.02 0.62 -10.24
C THR A 68 -10.49 1.02 -10.33
N ARG A 69 -11.38 0.23 -9.73
CA ARG A 69 -12.82 0.55 -9.65
C ARG A 69 -13.06 1.87 -8.91
N THR A 70 -12.39 2.07 -7.78
CA THR A 70 -12.51 3.30 -6.99
C THR A 70 -11.96 4.51 -7.75
N ALA A 71 -10.82 4.35 -8.42
CA ALA A 71 -10.24 5.41 -9.26
C ALA A 71 -11.17 5.81 -10.40
N ASN A 72 -11.81 4.85 -11.07
CA ASN A 72 -12.80 5.12 -12.11
C ASN A 72 -14.04 5.84 -11.54
N ALA A 73 -14.56 5.41 -10.40
CA ALA A 73 -15.69 6.07 -9.76
C ALA A 73 -15.38 7.53 -9.38
N LEU A 74 -14.19 7.80 -8.84
CA LEU A 74 -13.73 9.17 -8.57
C LEU A 74 -13.56 9.98 -9.86
N HIS A 75 -13.05 9.34 -10.92
CA HIS A 75 -12.90 9.98 -12.22
C HIS A 75 -14.24 10.39 -12.83
N ASP A 76 -15.26 9.53 -12.71
CA ASP A 76 -16.64 9.78 -13.13
C ASP A 76 -17.28 10.95 -12.35
N LEU A 77 -16.89 11.13 -11.08
CA LEU A 77 -17.26 12.27 -10.24
C LEU A 77 -16.48 13.56 -10.56
N GLY A 78 -15.58 13.53 -11.55
CA GLY A 78 -14.83 14.70 -12.01
C GLY A 78 -13.43 14.84 -11.46
N VAL A 79 -12.98 13.93 -10.58
CA VAL A 79 -11.60 13.95 -10.03
C VAL A 79 -10.58 13.66 -11.13
N ARG A 80 -9.46 14.38 -11.10
CA ARG A 80 -8.33 14.24 -12.03
C ARG A 80 -7.06 13.89 -11.27
N SER A 81 -6.02 13.50 -12.01
CA SER A 81 -4.74 13.03 -11.45
C SER A 81 -4.01 14.07 -10.58
N GLN A 82 -4.33 15.35 -10.75
CA GLN A 82 -3.73 16.48 -10.02
C GLN A 82 -4.55 16.86 -8.78
N ASP A 83 -5.74 16.31 -8.61
CA ASP A 83 -6.69 16.74 -7.60
C ASP A 83 -6.43 16.06 -6.26
N VAL A 84 -6.66 16.80 -5.18
CA VAL A 84 -6.51 16.28 -3.82
C VAL A 84 -7.84 15.71 -3.34
N VAL A 85 -7.85 14.43 -2.97
CA VAL A 85 -9.01 13.77 -2.35
C VAL A 85 -8.76 13.64 -0.86
N ALA A 86 -9.62 14.26 -0.04
CA ALA A 86 -9.59 14.08 1.41
C ALA A 86 -10.39 12.83 1.80
N PHE A 87 -9.84 12.03 2.72
CA PHE A 87 -10.48 10.83 3.24
C PHE A 87 -10.65 10.94 4.76
N VAL A 88 -11.90 10.80 5.24
CA VAL A 88 -12.20 10.82 6.68
C VAL A 88 -12.45 9.39 7.11
N LEU A 89 -11.47 8.84 7.82
CA LEU A 89 -11.54 7.53 8.45
C LEU A 89 -11.86 7.68 9.93
N PRO A 90 -12.52 6.68 10.55
CA PRO A 90 -12.75 6.72 11.99
C PRO A 90 -11.42 6.82 12.74
N ASN A 91 -11.23 7.94 13.43
CA ASN A 91 -10.29 8.00 14.55
C ASN A 91 -10.96 7.30 15.74
N LEU A 92 -10.29 6.28 16.29
CA LEU A 92 -10.75 5.57 17.48
C LEU A 92 -11.02 6.57 18.64
N PRO A 93 -12.20 6.53 19.31
CA PRO A 93 -12.56 7.43 20.40
C PRO A 93 -11.60 7.43 21.59
N GLU A 94 -10.85 6.33 21.78
CA GLU A 94 -9.89 6.14 22.87
C GLU A 94 -8.69 7.10 22.78
N THR A 95 -8.42 7.66 21.59
CA THR A 95 -7.26 8.53 21.33
C THR A 95 -7.31 9.87 22.09
N LEU A 96 -8.49 10.32 22.54
CA LEU A 96 -8.68 11.63 23.19
C LEU A 96 -9.08 11.55 24.66
N THR A 97 -9.53 10.40 25.16
CA THR A 97 -10.12 10.30 26.51
C THR A 97 -9.23 9.62 27.56
N GLN A 98 -8.11 8.99 27.18
CA GLN A 98 -7.22 8.31 28.14
C GLN A 98 -6.08 9.16 28.73
N TYR A 99 -5.99 10.47 28.44
CA TYR A 99 -4.97 11.35 29.07
C TYR A 99 -5.49 12.25 30.21
N ARG A 100 -6.64 11.95 30.83
CA ARG A 100 -6.99 12.55 32.13
C ARG A 100 -7.83 11.62 32.99
N SER A 101 -7.19 10.73 33.74
CA SER A 101 -7.41 10.66 35.19
C SER A 101 -6.50 9.65 35.87
N LYS A 102 -5.70 10.20 36.79
CA LYS A 102 -4.96 9.59 37.91
C LYS A 102 -3.65 8.89 37.61
#